data_AF-A0A1W1HBC5-F1
#
_entry.id   AF-A0A1W1HBC5-F1
#
_cell.length_a   1.000
_cell.length_b   1.000
_cell.length_c   1.000
_cell.angle_alpha   90.00
_cell.angle_beta   90.00
_cell.angle_gamma   90.00
#
_symmetry.space_group_name_H-M   'P 1'
#
loop_
_entity.id
_entity.type
_entity.pdbx_description
1 polymer ?
#
loop_
_entity_poly.entity_id
_entity_poly.type
_entity_poly.pdbx_seq_one_letter_code
_entity_poly.pdbx_strand_id
1 'polypeptide(L)'
;MKRLLIVVVMIFNVLFPFLSFAVEPTPHITDREIIEKLARLEAGQEALSSRIVDLRDEMKSNIQSLRAEMKASNEALRAEMKASNEALRAEMKASNEALRAEMKSSDEAIRSEMKAGYDALSLRISDLRDEMRSSNEAINNRLDDSYNTMLVFFGSIITLIVALFAYITWDRRTMLKPVADQLNRLEREVVIDLDLNHSDGSLLRRQLQALRQFAGKNPEFAEIMRGLALL
;
A
#
# COMPACT_ATOMS: atom_id res chain seq x y z
N MET A 1 -158.53 -15.75 -30.89
CA MET A 1 -157.18 -16.35 -30.69
C MET A 1 -156.42 -15.84 -29.46
N LYS A 2 -156.63 -14.60 -28.99
CA LYS A 2 -155.93 -14.05 -27.80
C LYS A 2 -156.14 -14.84 -26.49
N ARG A 3 -157.30 -15.49 -26.30
CA ARG A 3 -157.61 -16.26 -25.08
C ARG A 3 -156.85 -17.61 -24.98
N LEU A 4 -156.56 -18.27 -26.11
CA LEU A 4 -155.77 -19.51 -26.12
C LEU A 4 -154.30 -19.24 -25.82
N LEU A 5 -153.78 -18.11 -26.32
CA LEU A 5 -152.41 -17.68 -26.08
C LEU A 5 -152.15 -17.35 -24.60
N ILE A 6 -153.14 -16.75 -23.91
CA ILE A 6 -153.04 -16.47 -22.47
C ILE A 6 -152.96 -17.77 -21.66
N VAL A 7 -153.74 -18.80 -22.02
CA VAL A 7 -153.72 -20.09 -21.31
C VAL A 7 -152.39 -20.83 -21.51
N VAL A 8 -151.85 -20.82 -22.74
CA VAL A 8 -150.54 -21.44 -23.01
C VAL A 8 -149.40 -20.72 -22.28
N VAL A 9 -149.43 -19.38 -22.23
CA VAL A 9 -148.44 -18.59 -21.48
C VAL A 9 -148.56 -18.84 -19.97
N MET A 10 -149.77 -19.02 -19.45
CA MET A 10 -150.01 -19.30 -18.04
C MET A 10 -149.56 -20.72 -17.65
N ILE A 11 -149.78 -21.71 -18.52
CA ILE A 11 -149.25 -23.09 -18.35
C ILE A 11 -147.73 -23.09 -18.41
N PHE A 12 -147.12 -22.34 -19.35
CA PHE A 12 -145.67 -22.21 -19.45
C PHE A 12 -145.06 -21.51 -18.22
N ASN A 13 -145.78 -20.56 -17.61
CA ASN A 13 -145.37 -19.91 -16.35
C ASN A 13 -145.51 -20.84 -15.13
N VAL A 14 -146.48 -21.75 -15.14
CA VAL A 14 -146.73 -22.71 -14.05
C VAL A 14 -145.81 -23.94 -14.13
N LEU A 15 -145.45 -24.39 -15.34
CA LEU A 15 -144.53 -25.52 -15.56
C LEU A 15 -143.04 -25.14 -15.52
N PHE A 16 -142.72 -23.85 -15.50
CA PHE A 16 -141.34 -23.36 -15.50
C PHE A 16 -141.07 -22.37 -14.35
N PRO A 17 -141.25 -22.76 -13.07
CA PRO A 17 -140.74 -21.95 -11.98
C PRO A 17 -139.22 -22.05 -11.97
N PHE A 18 -138.56 -20.91 -12.24
CA PHE A 18 -137.19 -20.64 -11.83
C PHE A 18 -136.12 -21.66 -12.31
N LEU A 19 -135.48 -21.35 -13.44
CA LEU A 19 -134.05 -21.61 -13.59
C LEU A 19 -133.28 -20.77 -12.56
N SER A 20 -133.41 -21.11 -11.27
CA SER A 20 -132.39 -20.78 -10.29
C SER A 20 -131.16 -21.56 -10.73
N PHE A 21 -130.29 -20.90 -11.50
CA PHE A 21 -128.93 -21.35 -11.67
C PHE A 21 -128.40 -21.63 -10.27
N ALA A 22 -128.18 -22.90 -9.98
CA ALA A 22 -127.44 -23.33 -8.82
C ALA A 22 -126.08 -22.64 -8.93
N VAL A 23 -125.87 -21.59 -8.13
CA VAL A 23 -124.54 -21.25 -7.67
C VAL A 23 -124.04 -22.54 -7.05
N GLU A 24 -123.12 -23.22 -7.73
CA GLU A 24 -122.48 -24.42 -7.18
C GLU A 24 -121.99 -24.04 -5.78
N PRO A 25 -122.45 -24.74 -4.74
CA PRO A 25 -121.93 -24.49 -3.42
C PRO A 25 -120.43 -24.73 -3.50
N THR A 26 -119.63 -23.69 -3.25
CA THR A 26 -118.21 -23.85 -2.90
C THR A 26 -118.13 -25.01 -1.92
N PRO A 27 -117.24 -26.01 -2.13
CA PRO A 27 -117.18 -27.20 -1.30
C PRO A 27 -117.17 -26.77 0.17
N HIS A 28 -118.25 -27.12 0.87
CA HIS A 28 -118.45 -26.75 2.26
C HIS A 28 -117.45 -27.56 3.09
N ILE A 29 -116.30 -26.96 3.37
CA ILE A 29 -115.41 -27.47 4.39
C ILE A 29 -116.23 -27.60 5.68
N THR A 30 -116.23 -28.79 6.26
CA THR A 30 -116.91 -29.04 7.52
C THR A 30 -116.10 -28.45 8.67
N ASP A 31 -116.75 -27.94 9.71
CA ASP A 31 -116.05 -27.39 10.89
C ASP A 31 -115.02 -28.37 11.47
N ARG A 32 -115.26 -29.68 11.35
CA ARG A 32 -114.32 -30.75 11.73
C ARG A 32 -113.04 -30.73 10.90
N GLU A 33 -113.13 -30.59 9.58
CA GLU A 33 -111.96 -30.49 8.70
C GLU A 33 -111.17 -29.19 8.93
N ILE A 34 -111.85 -28.08 9.30
CA ILE A 34 -111.18 -26.84 9.72
C ILE A 34 -110.36 -27.08 10.98
N ILE A 35 -110.96 -27.69 12.00
CA ILE A 35 -110.30 -27.99 13.27
C ILE A 35 -109.09 -28.90 13.05
N GLU A 36 -109.20 -29.93 12.21
CA GLU A 36 -108.08 -30.84 11.93
C GLU A 36 -106.93 -30.13 11.20
N LYS A 37 -107.25 -29.29 10.21
CA LYS A 37 -106.24 -28.49 9.50
C LYS A 37 -105.61 -27.43 10.40
N LEU A 38 -106.38 -26.79 11.27
CA LEU A 38 -105.88 -25.85 12.28
C LEU A 38 -104.95 -26.54 13.26
N ALA A 39 -105.34 -27.69 13.80
CA ALA A 39 -104.51 -28.47 14.72
C ALA A 39 -103.19 -28.90 14.06
N ARG A 40 -103.21 -29.31 12.78
CA ARG A 40 -102.00 -29.63 12.01
C ARG A 40 -101.13 -28.39 11.76
N LEU A 41 -101.75 -27.23 11.53
CA LEU A 41 -101.05 -25.97 11.35
C LEU A 41 -100.38 -25.52 12.65
N GLU A 42 -101.09 -25.62 13.78
CA GLU A 42 -100.59 -25.31 15.13
C GLU A 42 -99.41 -26.22 15.50
N ALA A 43 -99.53 -27.53 15.29
CA ALA A 43 -98.41 -28.46 15.46
C ALA A 43 -97.22 -28.15 14.53
N GLY A 44 -97.50 -27.71 13.29
CA GLY A 44 -96.47 -27.26 12.36
C GLY A 44 -95.78 -25.96 12.80
N GLN A 45 -96.52 -25.02 13.38
CA GLN A 45 -96.00 -23.77 13.95
C GLN A 45 -95.14 -24.05 15.17
N GLU A 46 -95.57 -24.96 16.06
CA GLU A 46 -94.78 -25.39 17.21
C GLU A 46 -93.47 -26.06 16.77
N ALA A 47 -93.52 -26.98 15.81
CA ALA A 47 -92.33 -27.64 15.27
C ALA A 47 -91.36 -26.64 14.62
N LEU A 48 -91.88 -25.64 13.88
CA LEU A 48 -91.04 -24.59 13.29
C LEU A 48 -90.43 -23.69 14.36
N SER A 49 -91.21 -23.31 15.37
CA SER A 49 -90.75 -22.51 16.51
C SER A 49 -89.62 -23.21 17.26
N SER A 50 -89.77 -24.52 17.53
CA SER A 50 -88.72 -25.34 18.13
C SER A 50 -87.44 -25.32 17.29
N ARG A 51 -87.53 -25.57 15.97
CA ARG A 51 -86.36 -25.55 15.09
C ARG A 51 -85.67 -24.18 15.04
N ILE A 52 -86.42 -23.08 15.12
CA ILE A 52 -85.86 -21.72 15.16
C ILE A 52 -85.10 -21.50 16.48
N VAL A 53 -85.61 -21.99 17.59
CA VAL A 53 -84.92 -21.92 18.90
C VAL A 53 -83.65 -22.77 18.85
N ASP A 54 -83.73 -24.01 18.39
CA ASP A 54 -82.57 -24.92 18.27
C ASP A 54 -81.47 -24.30 17.41
N LEU A 55 -81.82 -23.79 16.22
CA LEU A 55 -80.85 -23.12 15.33
C LEU A 55 -80.26 -21.85 15.96
N ARG A 56 -81.06 -21.10 16.71
CA ARG A 56 -80.58 -19.91 17.43
C ARG A 56 -79.57 -20.30 18.50
N ASP A 57 -79.85 -21.35 19.25
CA ASP A 57 -78.98 -21.83 20.32
C ASP A 57 -77.69 -22.44 19.77
N GLU A 58 -77.76 -23.21 18.68
CA GLU A 58 -76.61 -23.73 17.96
C GLU A 58 -75.74 -22.58 17.42
N MET A 59 -76.36 -21.59 16.76
CA MET A 59 -75.63 -20.43 16.23
C MET A 59 -75.00 -19.60 17.36
N LYS A 60 -75.69 -19.43 18.49
CA LYS A 60 -75.14 -18.75 19.67
C LYS A 60 -73.95 -19.52 20.25
N SER A 61 -74.04 -20.84 20.35
CA SER A 61 -72.95 -21.71 20.78
C SER A 61 -71.74 -21.61 19.86
N ASN A 62 -71.95 -21.70 18.55
CA ASN A 62 -70.89 -21.61 17.54
C ASN A 62 -70.18 -20.24 17.58
N ILE A 63 -70.93 -19.15 17.73
CA ILE A 63 -70.35 -17.79 17.90
C ILE A 63 -69.51 -17.71 19.18
N GLN A 64 -69.94 -18.35 20.27
CA GLN A 64 -69.17 -18.38 21.52
C GLN A 64 -67.89 -19.21 21.36
N SER A 65 -67.94 -20.37 20.71
CA SER A 65 -66.76 -21.19 20.40
C SER A 65 -65.77 -20.41 19.55
N LEU A 66 -66.22 -19.81 18.45
CA LEU A 66 -65.36 -19.04 17.55
C LEU A 66 -64.70 -17.85 18.26
N ARG A 67 -65.43 -17.17 19.16
CA ARG A 67 -64.85 -16.08 19.97
C ARG A 67 -63.79 -16.61 20.94
N ALA A 68 -64.02 -17.77 21.55
CA ALA A 68 -63.05 -18.39 22.45
C ALA A 68 -61.78 -18.81 21.70
N GLU A 69 -61.93 -19.47 20.54
CA GLU A 69 -60.83 -19.87 19.67
C GLU A 69 -60.03 -18.65 19.17
N MET A 70 -60.73 -17.60 18.72
CA MET A 70 -60.07 -16.38 18.26
C MET A 70 -59.31 -15.69 19.39
N LYS A 71 -59.85 -15.69 20.62
CA LYS A 71 -59.15 -15.15 21.79
C LYS A 71 -57.90 -15.98 22.11
N ALA A 72 -58.02 -17.30 22.16
CA ALA A 72 -56.90 -18.21 22.42
C ALA A 72 -55.80 -18.09 21.36
N SER A 73 -56.17 -18.02 20.07
CA SER A 73 -55.24 -17.81 18.96
C SER A 73 -54.49 -16.47 19.09
N ASN A 74 -55.19 -15.40 19.45
CA ASN A 74 -54.57 -14.08 19.63
C ASN A 74 -53.61 -14.05 20.83
N GLU A 75 -53.95 -14.75 21.93
CA GLU A 75 -53.06 -14.92 23.08
C GLU A 75 -51.82 -15.75 22.73
N ALA A 76 -51.98 -16.85 21.98
CA ALA A 76 -50.88 -17.67 21.51
C ALA A 76 -49.93 -16.88 20.59
N LEU A 77 -50.47 -16.12 19.62
CA LEU A 77 -49.67 -15.29 18.72
C LEU A 77 -48.89 -14.21 19.47
N ARG A 78 -49.49 -13.59 20.50
CA ARG A 78 -48.78 -12.64 21.37
C ARG A 78 -47.66 -13.31 22.15
N ALA A 79 -47.88 -14.51 22.67
CA ALA A 79 -46.86 -15.25 23.40
C ALA A 79 -45.68 -15.64 22.48
N GLU A 80 -45.97 -16.12 21.27
CA GLU A 80 -44.96 -16.46 20.26
C GLU A 80 -44.14 -15.23 19.85
N MET A 81 -44.81 -14.10 19.59
CA MET A 81 -44.13 -12.86 19.22
C MET A 81 -43.23 -12.34 20.35
N LYS A 82 -43.66 -12.49 21.62
CA LYS A 82 -42.82 -12.15 22.77
C LYS A 82 -41.60 -13.06 22.87
N ALA A 83 -41.79 -14.37 22.75
CA ALA A 83 -40.70 -15.35 22.80
C ALA A 83 -39.69 -15.15 21.66
N SER A 84 -40.18 -14.90 20.44
CA SER A 84 -39.34 -14.60 19.27
C SER A 84 -38.50 -13.33 19.49
N ASN A 85 -39.08 -12.27 20.05
CA ASN A 85 -38.36 -11.04 20.35
C ASN A 85 -37.29 -11.23 21.45
N GLU A 86 -37.59 -12.03 22.47
CA GLU A 86 -36.62 -12.40 23.51
C GLU A 86 -35.46 -13.23 22.92
N ALA A 87 -35.76 -14.19 22.04
CA ALA A 87 -34.75 -14.99 21.34
C ALA A 87 -33.85 -14.12 20.46
N LEU A 88 -34.41 -13.22 19.66
CA LEU A 88 -33.65 -12.28 18.82
C LEU A 88 -32.74 -11.37 19.66
N ARG A 89 -33.20 -10.89 20.82
CA ARG A 89 -32.35 -10.11 21.73
C ARG A 89 -31.20 -10.93 22.30
N ALA A 90 -31.46 -12.19 22.67
CA ALA A 90 -30.43 -13.09 23.17
C ALA A 90 -29.37 -13.38 22.09
N GLU A 91 -29.80 -13.67 20.87
CA GLU A 91 -28.92 -13.89 19.72
C GLU A 91 -28.08 -12.65 19.41
N MET A 92 -28.68 -11.46 19.39
CA MET A 92 -27.96 -10.21 19.17
C MET A 92 -26.92 -9.93 20.25
N LYS A 93 -27.23 -10.25 21.52
CA LYS A 93 -26.29 -10.13 22.62
C LYS A 93 -25.11 -11.10 22.46
N ALA A 94 -25.39 -12.37 22.17
CA ALA A 94 -24.38 -13.39 21.95
C ALA A 94 -23.47 -13.04 20.75
N SER A 95 -24.04 -12.59 19.64
CA SER A 95 -23.31 -12.13 18.46
C SER A 95 -22.37 -10.97 18.79
N ASN A 96 -22.83 -9.99 19.57
CA ASN A 96 -22.00 -8.86 19.99
C ASN A 96 -20.86 -9.27 20.94
N GLU A 97 -21.11 -10.23 21.84
CA GLU A 97 -20.06 -10.80 22.69
C GLU A 97 -19.01 -11.57 21.87
N ALA A 98 -19.45 -12.36 20.88
CA ALA A 98 -18.55 -13.06 19.96
C ALA A 98 -17.68 -12.10 19.15
N LEU A 99 -18.28 -11.05 18.55
CA LEU A 99 -17.54 -10.03 17.81
C LEU A 99 -16.51 -9.31 18.69
N ARG A 100 -16.86 -8.98 19.95
CA ARG A 100 -15.89 -8.39 20.90
C ARG A 100 -14.74 -9.33 21.23
N ALA A 101 -15.00 -10.63 21.35
CA ALA A 101 -13.95 -11.61 21.60
C ALA A 101 -13.02 -11.74 20.39
N GLU A 102 -13.58 -11.79 19.18
CA GLU A 102 -12.82 -11.83 17.92
C GLU A 102 -11.93 -10.60 17.77
N MET A 103 -12.46 -9.40 17.99
CA MET A 103 -11.69 -8.15 17.95
C MET A 103 -10.52 -8.16 18.94
N LYS A 104 -10.73 -8.62 20.19
CA LYS A 104 -9.64 -8.74 21.16
C LYS A 104 -8.55 -9.71 20.70
N SER A 105 -8.95 -10.86 20.15
CA SER A 105 -8.00 -11.85 19.66
C SER A 105 -7.20 -11.33 18.46
N SER A 106 -7.85 -10.57 17.56
CA SER A 106 -7.23 -9.92 16.43
C SER A 106 -6.23 -8.84 16.86
N ASP A 107 -6.60 -8.00 17.84
CA ASP A 107 -5.70 -7.00 18.42
C ASP A 107 -4.45 -7.64 19.05
N GLU A 108 -4.61 -8.75 19.76
CA GLU A 108 -3.50 -9.51 20.35
C GLU A 108 -2.60 -10.12 19.27
N ALA A 109 -3.19 -10.69 18.21
CA ALA A 109 -2.45 -11.23 17.08
C ALA A 109 -1.63 -10.14 16.36
N ILE A 110 -2.24 -8.99 16.05
CA ILE A 110 -1.56 -7.86 15.41
C ILE A 110 -0.41 -7.34 16.28
N ARG A 111 -0.61 -7.23 17.60
CA ARG A 111 0.47 -6.83 18.52
C ARG A 111 1.62 -7.84 18.52
N SER A 112 1.31 -9.14 18.49
CA SER A 112 2.32 -10.20 18.43
C SER A 112 3.11 -10.15 17.13
N GLU A 113 2.43 -10.03 15.99
CA GLU A 113 3.06 -9.91 14.67
C GLU A 113 3.94 -8.67 14.58
N MET A 114 3.46 -7.53 15.09
CA MET A 114 4.22 -6.29 15.10
C MET A 114 5.49 -6.42 15.95
N LYS A 115 5.39 -7.04 17.14
CA LYS A 115 6.56 -7.30 17.99
C LYS A 115 7.56 -8.23 17.30
N ALA A 116 7.09 -9.32 16.71
CA ALA A 116 7.95 -10.23 15.96
C ALA A 116 8.62 -9.53 14.76
N GLY A 117 7.89 -8.65 14.07
CA GLY A 117 8.43 -7.81 13.00
C GLY A 117 9.51 -6.85 13.49
N TYR A 118 9.31 -6.20 14.64
CA TYR A 118 10.33 -5.35 15.27
C TYR A 118 11.58 -6.14 15.67
N ASP A 119 11.41 -7.31 16.27
CA ASP A 119 12.53 -8.17 16.68
C ASP A 119 13.34 -8.62 15.45
N ALA A 120 12.67 -9.05 14.38
CA ALA A 120 13.30 -9.42 13.12
C ALA A 120 14.06 -8.26 12.46
N LEU A 121 13.47 -7.06 12.46
CA LEU A 121 14.11 -5.86 11.93
C LEU A 121 15.31 -5.44 12.78
N SER A 122 15.21 -5.54 14.10
CA SER A 122 16.31 -5.26 15.03
C SER A 122 17.50 -6.20 14.78
N LEU A 123 17.25 -7.50 14.61
CA LEU A 123 18.29 -8.47 14.23
C LEU A 123 18.95 -8.12 12.90
N ARG A 124 18.17 -7.78 11.88
CA ARG A 124 18.70 -7.40 10.57
C ARG A 124 19.53 -6.12 10.61
N ILE A 125 19.14 -5.13 11.41
CA ILE A 125 19.94 -3.92 11.62
C ILE A 125 21.25 -4.23 12.34
N SER A 126 21.23 -5.15 13.33
CA SER A 126 22.44 -5.58 14.01
C SER A 126 23.40 -6.29 13.04
N ASP A 127 22.88 -7.23 12.25
CA ASP A 127 23.65 -7.98 11.27
C ASP A 127 24.29 -7.06 10.21
N LEU A 128 23.51 -6.12 9.66
CA LEU A 128 24.02 -5.10 8.74
C LEU A 128 25.09 -4.20 9.38
N ARG A 129 24.95 -3.89 10.68
CA ARG A 129 25.94 -3.09 11.40
C ARG A 129 27.24 -3.87 11.58
N ASP A 130 27.16 -5.15 11.88
CA ASP A 130 28.32 -6.03 12.04
C ASP A 130 29.02 -6.26 10.69
N GLU A 131 28.25 -6.46 9.61
CA GLU A 131 28.77 -6.53 8.25
C GLU A 131 29.48 -5.22 7.86
N MET A 132 28.85 -4.06 8.09
CA MET A 132 29.46 -2.75 7.79
C MET A 132 30.73 -2.52 8.60
N ARG A 133 30.76 -2.95 9.86
CA ARG A 133 31.95 -2.88 10.71
C ARG A 133 33.08 -3.73 10.15
N SER A 134 32.82 -4.99 9.81
CA SER A 134 33.83 -5.89 9.24
C SER A 134 34.36 -5.38 7.90
N SER A 135 33.49 -4.82 7.06
CA SER A 135 33.85 -4.19 5.78
C SER A 135 34.75 -2.97 5.99
N ASN A 136 34.41 -2.08 6.93
CA ASN A 136 35.23 -0.93 7.28
C ASN A 136 36.59 -1.34 7.85
N GLU A 137 36.64 -2.35 8.72
CA GLU A 137 37.90 -2.88 9.25
C GLU A 137 38.78 -3.47 8.13
N ALA A 138 38.19 -4.20 7.18
CA ALA A 138 38.90 -4.71 6.00
C ALA A 138 39.43 -3.57 5.11
N ILE A 139 38.65 -2.51 4.89
CA ILE A 139 39.09 -1.32 4.14
C ILE A 139 40.25 -0.63 4.85
N ASN A 140 40.14 -0.39 6.17
CA ASN A 140 41.20 0.24 6.95
C ASN A 140 42.49 -0.58 6.89
N ASN A 141 42.42 -1.90 7.07
CA ASN A 141 43.60 -2.77 6.97
C ASN A 141 44.27 -2.69 5.59
N ARG A 142 43.49 -2.65 4.50
CA ARG A 142 44.02 -2.50 3.14
C ARG A 142 44.64 -1.11 2.91
N LEU A 143 44.03 -0.06 3.47
CA LEU A 143 44.59 1.28 3.43
C LEU A 143 45.89 1.34 4.21
N ASP A 144 45.95 0.78 5.41
CA ASP A 144 47.16 0.73 6.23
C ASP A 144 48.28 -0.06 5.55
N ASP A 145 47.97 -1.21 4.95
CA ASP A 145 48.95 -2.00 4.18
C ASP A 145 49.48 -1.22 2.97
N SER A 146 48.60 -0.53 2.25
CA SER A 146 48.96 0.36 1.15
C SER A 146 49.85 1.52 1.61
N TYR A 147 49.48 2.19 2.71
CA TYR A 147 50.27 3.27 3.31
C TYR A 147 51.64 2.78 3.76
N ASN A 148 51.72 1.63 4.44
CA ASN A 148 52.98 1.07 4.91
C ASN A 148 53.89 0.68 3.73
N THR A 149 53.34 -0.01 2.72
CA THR A 149 54.07 -0.36 1.50
C THR A 149 54.60 0.88 0.78
N MET A 150 53.76 1.93 0.66
CA MET A 150 54.14 3.21 0.08
C MET A 150 55.27 3.88 0.88
N LEU A 151 55.18 3.90 2.22
CA LEU A 151 56.22 4.43 3.09
C LEU A 151 57.54 3.67 2.95
N VAL A 152 57.52 2.34 2.81
CA VAL A 152 58.72 1.53 2.55
C VAL A 152 59.36 1.88 1.21
N PHE A 153 58.56 2.07 0.15
CA PHE A 153 59.06 2.53 -1.15
C PHE A 153 59.67 3.94 -1.07
N PHE A 154 58.98 4.90 -0.43
CA PHE A 154 59.54 6.25 -0.26
C PHE A 154 60.79 6.24 0.61
N GLY A 155 60.81 5.46 1.69
CA GLY A 155 61.98 5.29 2.55
C GLY A 155 63.17 4.69 1.79
N SER A 156 62.94 3.67 0.95
CA SER A 156 64.00 3.07 0.13
C SER A 156 64.54 4.04 -0.93
N ILE A 157 63.66 4.83 -1.56
CA ILE A 157 64.07 5.86 -2.52
C ILE A 157 64.88 6.96 -1.81
N ILE A 158 64.42 7.46 -0.67
CA ILE A 158 65.13 8.50 0.10
C ILE A 158 66.50 8.00 0.54
N THR A 159 66.59 6.78 1.07
CA THR A 159 67.88 6.19 1.47
C THR A 159 68.82 6.00 0.28
N LEU A 160 68.31 5.58 -0.89
CA LEU A 160 69.08 5.49 -2.13
C LEU A 160 69.60 6.87 -2.59
N ILE A 161 68.75 7.90 -2.56
CA ILE A 161 69.12 9.28 -2.90
C ILE A 161 70.24 9.78 -1.97
N VAL A 162 70.07 9.61 -0.65
CA VAL A 162 71.09 10.02 0.34
C VAL A 162 72.40 9.26 0.14
N ALA A 163 72.35 7.96 -0.11
CA ALA A 163 73.53 7.14 -0.40
C ALA A 163 74.25 7.62 -1.68
N LEU A 164 73.49 7.97 -2.73
CA LEU A 164 74.04 8.51 -3.98
C LEU A 164 74.68 9.88 -3.78
N PHE A 165 74.06 10.79 -3.01
CA PHE A 165 74.67 12.08 -2.66
C PHE A 165 75.94 11.92 -1.83
N ALA A 166 75.94 11.00 -0.86
CA ALA A 166 77.13 10.67 -0.08
C ALA A 166 78.25 10.12 -0.97
N TYR A 167 77.91 9.26 -1.92
CA TYR A 167 78.85 8.71 -2.91
C TYR A 167 79.41 9.82 -3.82
N ILE A 168 78.58 10.69 -4.39
CA ILE A 168 79.02 11.80 -5.25
C ILE A 168 79.95 12.76 -4.50
N THR A 169 79.60 13.10 -3.25
CA THR A 169 80.42 14.00 -2.42
C THR A 169 81.79 13.37 -2.11
N TRP A 170 81.82 12.05 -1.93
CA TRP A 170 83.05 11.29 -1.74
C TRP A 170 83.87 11.20 -3.03
N ASP A 171 83.25 10.84 -4.15
CA ASP A 171 83.89 10.69 -5.47
C ASP A 171 84.52 11.99 -5.98
N ARG A 172 83.81 13.13 -5.81
CA ARG A 172 84.35 14.46 -6.10
C ARG A 172 85.63 14.74 -5.30
N ARG A 173 85.71 14.29 -4.05
CA ARG A 173 86.91 14.48 -3.20
C ARG A 173 88.09 13.60 -3.65
N THR A 174 87.84 12.44 -4.25
CA THR A 174 88.88 11.53 -4.74
C THR A 174 89.37 11.85 -6.15
N MET A 175 88.47 12.17 -7.09
CA MET A 175 88.83 12.39 -8.50
C MET A 175 89.42 13.77 -8.80
N LEU A 176 89.16 14.79 -7.96
CA LEU A 176 89.74 16.12 -8.18
C LEU A 176 91.23 16.20 -7.85
N LYS A 177 91.80 15.23 -7.10
CA LYS A 177 93.23 15.22 -6.77
C LYS A 177 94.13 15.17 -8.02
N PRO A 178 93.99 14.19 -8.93
CA PRO A 178 94.85 14.13 -10.11
C PRO A 178 94.63 15.29 -11.08
N VAL A 179 93.39 15.79 -11.22
CA VAL A 179 93.09 16.96 -12.07
C VAL A 179 93.70 18.23 -11.48
N ALA A 180 93.61 18.43 -10.17
CA ALA A 180 94.26 19.55 -9.49
C ALA A 180 95.79 19.47 -9.61
N ASP A 181 96.36 18.26 -9.50
CA ASP A 181 97.79 18.05 -9.68
C ASP A 181 98.25 18.28 -11.13
N GLN A 182 97.42 17.96 -12.12
CA GLN A 182 97.67 18.29 -13.52
C GLN A 182 97.54 19.79 -13.77
N LEU A 183 96.55 20.45 -13.19
CA LEU A 183 96.34 21.89 -13.33
C LEU A 183 97.49 22.69 -12.70
N ASN A 184 97.95 22.29 -11.51
CA ASN A 184 99.12 22.90 -10.85
C ASN A 184 100.43 22.63 -11.60
N ARG A 185 100.53 21.52 -12.34
CA ARG A 185 101.67 21.26 -13.22
C ARG A 185 101.61 22.16 -14.46
N LEU A 186 100.45 22.25 -15.10
CA LEU A 186 100.25 23.11 -16.26
C LEU A 186 100.45 24.59 -15.91
N GLU A 187 99.97 25.04 -14.75
CA GLU A 187 100.21 26.40 -14.27
C GLU A 187 101.72 26.65 -14.07
N ARG A 188 102.45 25.73 -13.45
CA ARG A 188 103.90 25.86 -13.27
C ARG A 188 104.64 25.85 -14.61
N GLU A 189 104.28 24.96 -15.53
CA GLU A 189 104.85 24.94 -16.87
C GLU A 189 104.59 26.25 -17.60
N VAL A 190 103.36 26.78 -17.58
CA VAL A 190 103.02 28.08 -18.19
C VAL A 190 103.79 29.24 -17.53
N VAL A 191 103.92 29.26 -16.21
CA VAL A 191 104.66 30.31 -15.48
C VAL A 191 106.15 30.26 -15.80
N ILE A 192 106.73 29.07 -15.95
CA ILE A 192 108.14 28.87 -16.29
C ILE A 192 108.39 29.19 -17.77
N ASP A 193 107.54 28.71 -18.68
CA ASP A 193 107.75 28.81 -20.13
C ASP A 193 107.45 30.23 -20.66
N LEU A 194 106.47 30.93 -20.10
CA LEU A 194 106.28 32.38 -20.33
C LEU A 194 107.16 33.25 -19.42
N ASP A 195 107.93 32.64 -18.54
CA ASP A 195 108.85 33.26 -17.59
C ASP A 195 108.24 34.46 -16.85
N LEU A 196 107.02 34.24 -16.35
CA LEU A 196 106.19 35.28 -15.76
C LEU A 196 106.74 35.81 -14.43
N ASN A 197 107.72 35.10 -13.84
CA ASN A 197 108.27 35.36 -12.51
C ASN A 197 109.57 36.18 -12.50
N HIS A 198 110.08 36.63 -13.65
CA HIS A 198 111.23 37.54 -13.68
C HIS A 198 110.81 39.01 -13.47
N SER A 199 111.67 39.78 -12.80
CA SER A 199 111.45 41.17 -12.38
C SER A 199 111.10 42.17 -13.49
N ASP A 200 111.41 41.86 -14.75
CA ASP A 200 111.25 42.78 -15.88
C ASP A 200 110.05 42.43 -16.79
N GLY A 201 109.15 41.55 -16.33
CA GLY A 201 107.93 41.15 -17.04
C GLY A 201 108.13 40.04 -18.08
N SER A 202 107.01 39.52 -18.61
CA SER A 202 106.91 38.26 -19.36
C SER A 202 107.84 38.14 -20.58
N LEU A 203 108.27 36.91 -20.90
CA LEU A 203 109.13 36.62 -22.08
C LEU A 203 108.51 37.14 -23.38
N LEU A 204 107.18 37.05 -23.52
CA LEU A 204 106.46 37.60 -24.68
C LEU A 204 106.66 39.12 -24.79
N ARG A 205 106.66 39.87 -23.67
CA ARG A 205 106.94 41.30 -23.69
C ARG A 205 108.39 41.61 -24.09
N ARG A 206 109.34 40.80 -23.65
CA ARG A 206 110.77 40.99 -24.02
C ARG A 206 111.05 40.64 -25.46
N GLN A 207 110.46 39.56 -25.98
CA GLN A 207 110.53 39.24 -27.40
C GLN A 207 109.89 40.35 -28.24
N LEU A 208 108.73 40.87 -27.81
CA LEU A 208 108.10 42.02 -28.47
C LEU A 208 109.01 43.26 -28.45
N GLN A 209 109.70 43.53 -27.33
CA GLN A 209 110.60 44.68 -27.19
C GLN A 209 111.89 44.52 -28.00
N ALA A 210 112.44 43.30 -28.10
CA ALA A 210 113.57 42.99 -28.96
C ALA A 210 113.20 43.10 -30.45
N LEU A 211 112.02 42.61 -30.84
CA LEU A 211 111.47 42.80 -32.18
C LEU A 211 111.23 44.28 -32.49
N ARG A 212 110.78 45.07 -31.51
CA ARG A 212 110.65 46.53 -31.63
C ARG A 212 112.00 47.22 -31.82
N GLN A 213 113.04 46.77 -31.12
CA GLN A 213 114.41 47.29 -31.26
C GLN A 213 115.06 46.88 -32.58
N PHE A 214 114.75 45.69 -33.10
CA PHE A 214 115.19 45.22 -34.42
C PHE A 214 114.49 45.96 -35.55
N ALA A 215 113.19 46.26 -35.41
CA ALA A 215 112.45 47.12 -36.32
C ALA A 215 113.06 48.53 -36.40
N GLY A 216 113.60 49.08 -35.31
CA GLY A 216 114.29 50.37 -35.31
C GLY A 216 115.58 50.43 -36.15
N LYS A 217 116.17 49.27 -36.53
CA LYS A 217 117.43 49.20 -37.31
C LYS A 217 117.25 48.81 -38.78
N ASN A 218 116.10 48.28 -39.18
CA ASN A 218 115.80 47.86 -40.55
C ASN A 218 114.49 48.49 -41.05
N PRO A 219 114.52 49.36 -42.07
CA PRO A 219 113.34 50.11 -42.50
C PRO A 219 112.21 49.22 -43.05
N GLU A 220 112.53 48.10 -43.71
CA GLU A 220 111.52 47.17 -44.24
C GLU A 220 110.75 46.43 -43.14
N PHE A 221 111.40 46.11 -42.02
CA PHE A 221 110.76 45.38 -40.91
C PHE A 221 109.88 46.29 -40.03
N ALA A 222 110.21 47.58 -39.96
CA ALA A 222 109.39 48.58 -39.27
C ALA A 222 108.02 48.78 -39.94
N GLU A 223 107.96 48.69 -41.27
CA GLU A 223 106.72 48.85 -42.03
C GLU A 223 105.77 47.67 -41.79
N ILE A 224 106.30 46.45 -41.75
CA ILE A 224 105.56 45.22 -41.42
C ILE A 224 105.02 45.27 -39.98
N MET A 225 105.84 45.71 -39.01
CA MET A 225 105.41 45.83 -37.61
C MET A 225 104.37 46.94 -37.40
N ARG A 226 104.43 48.04 -38.17
CA ARG A 226 103.36 49.07 -38.20
C ARG A 226 102.06 48.51 -38.79
N GLY A 227 102.15 47.71 -39.85
CA GLY A 227 100.98 47.07 -40.48
C GLY A 227 100.24 46.10 -39.55
N LEU A 228 100.94 45.48 -38.60
CA LEU A 228 100.38 44.56 -37.60
C LEU A 228 99.98 45.25 -36.28
N ALA A 229 100.05 46.58 -36.19
CA ALA A 229 99.74 47.39 -35.00
C ALA A 229 100.57 47.06 -33.74
N LEU A 230 101.79 46.52 -33.92
CA LEU A 230 102.68 46.11 -32.81
C LEU A 230 103.82 47.12 -32.55
N LEU A 231 103.73 48.33 -33.12
CA LEU A 231 104.72 49.41 -32.98
C LEU A 231 104.04 50.77 -32.74
#